data_AF-A0A3N4JWY3-F1
#
_entry.id   AF-A0A3N4JWY3-F1
#
_cell.length_a   1.000
_cell.length_b   1.000
_cell.length_c   1.000
_cell.angle_alpha   90.00
_cell.angle_beta   90.00
_cell.angle_gamma   90.00
#
_symmetry.space_group_name_H-M   'P 1'
#
loop_
_entity.id
_entity.type
_entity.pdbx_description
1 polymer ?
#
loop_
_entity_poly.entity_id
_entity_poly.type
_entity_poly.pdbx_seq_one_letter_code
_entity_poly.pdbx_strand_id
1 'polypeptide(L)'
;MSDTLGASSSSSTTACRELPIQSALCTFDCAQVLAEWIATVQERVNPYMGVLGSDDCNMASLEGLVMLEHEDRKLLTKVMEMLRNAEMKMSMDWNNNPNSQGNNILRADSGLGSKVLNVSAYLLDKVVVWPATRLMAQALRAQSEHMEARIKHGGLTH
;
A
#
# COMPACT_ATOMS: atom_id res chain seq x y z
N MET A 1 -39.52 -9.59 29.18
CA MET A 1 -39.96 -8.18 29.08
C MET A 1 -38.72 -7.32 28.87
N SER A 2 -38.53 -6.77 27.66
CA SER A 2 -37.99 -5.41 27.44
C SER A 2 -37.96 -5.17 25.93
N ASP A 3 -39.09 -4.72 25.40
CA ASP A 3 -39.12 -3.94 24.17
C ASP A 3 -39.15 -2.45 24.56
N THR A 4 -38.58 -1.61 23.69
CA THR A 4 -38.75 -0.15 23.54
C THR A 4 -37.43 0.64 23.57
N LEU A 5 -36.74 0.60 22.42
CA LEU A 5 -36.39 1.75 21.57
C LEU A 5 -36.30 3.15 22.23
N GLY A 6 -35.10 3.70 22.24
CA GLY A 6 -34.84 5.12 22.50
C GLY A 6 -33.75 5.63 21.57
N ALA A 7 -34.17 6.09 20.39
CA ALA A 7 -33.53 7.03 19.48
C ALA A 7 -32.03 7.37 19.70
N SER A 8 -31.20 6.91 18.78
CA SER A 8 -29.97 7.63 18.39
C SER A 8 -29.76 7.50 16.88
N SER A 9 -30.79 7.85 16.10
CA SER A 9 -30.71 8.12 14.67
C SER A 9 -30.11 9.51 14.42
N SER A 10 -28.88 9.75 14.89
CA SER A 10 -28.13 11.00 14.65
C SER A 10 -26.62 10.94 14.93
N SER A 11 -25.93 9.82 14.71
CA SER A 11 -24.45 9.78 14.78
C SER A 11 -23.74 9.11 13.59
N SER A 12 -24.45 8.86 12.49
CA SER A 12 -23.85 8.30 11.28
C SER A 12 -22.85 9.24 10.57
N THR A 13 -22.83 10.54 10.93
CA THR A 13 -21.88 11.52 10.40
C THR A 13 -20.59 11.61 11.24
N THR A 14 -20.61 11.16 12.50
CA THR A 14 -19.43 11.16 13.40
C THR A 14 -18.76 9.80 13.49
N ALA A 15 -19.49 8.70 13.32
CA ALA A 15 -18.91 7.35 13.30
C ALA A 15 -18.02 7.05 12.08
N CYS A 16 -18.06 7.89 11.03
CA CYS A 16 -17.29 7.72 9.80
C CYS A 16 -15.99 8.56 9.75
N ARG A 17 -15.76 9.46 10.73
CA ARG A 17 -14.59 10.34 10.76
C ARG A 17 -13.44 9.88 11.66
N GLU A 18 -13.66 8.82 12.42
CA GLU A 18 -12.63 8.17 13.21
C GLU A 18 -12.35 6.84 12.51
N LEU A 19 -11.26 6.69 11.77
CA LEU A 19 -10.65 5.36 11.79
C LEU A 19 -10.25 5.19 13.26
N PRO A 20 -10.83 4.24 14.03
CA PRO A 20 -10.40 4.03 15.40
C PRO A 20 -8.89 3.90 15.38
N ILE A 21 -8.17 4.55 16.29
CA ILE A 21 -6.69 4.54 16.27
C ILE A 21 -6.09 3.13 16.12
N GLN A 22 -6.83 2.10 16.58
CA GLN A 22 -6.55 0.69 16.37
C GLN A 22 -6.48 0.26 14.89
N SER A 23 -7.40 0.71 14.02
CA SER A 23 -7.35 0.38 12.59
C SER A 23 -6.25 1.15 11.85
N ALA A 24 -5.91 2.35 12.30
CA ALA A 24 -4.75 3.09 11.79
C ALA A 24 -3.43 2.36 12.15
N LEU A 25 -3.28 1.91 13.41
CA LEU A 25 -2.16 1.09 13.85
C LEU A 25 -2.06 -0.22 13.08
N CYS A 26 -3.17 -0.93 12.93
CA CYS A 26 -3.21 -2.16 12.14
C CYS A 26 -2.80 -1.92 10.69
N THR A 27 -3.29 -0.84 10.06
CA THR A 27 -2.90 -0.47 8.68
C THR A 27 -1.40 -0.20 8.59
N PHE A 28 -0.85 0.51 9.56
CA PHE A 28 0.58 0.80 9.64
C PHE A 28 1.42 -0.48 9.74
N ASP A 29 1.10 -1.37 10.68
CA ASP A 29 1.85 -2.61 10.89
C ASP A 29 1.70 -3.58 9.70
N CYS A 30 0.48 -3.74 9.18
CA CYS A 30 0.22 -4.60 8.02
C CYS A 30 0.97 -4.11 6.77
N ALA A 31 1.05 -2.80 6.56
CA ALA A 31 1.77 -2.23 5.42
C ALA A 31 3.26 -2.56 5.47
N GLN A 32 3.89 -2.47 6.65
CA GLN A 32 5.31 -2.78 6.83
C GLN A 32 5.59 -4.26 6.60
N VAL A 33 4.80 -5.15 7.22
CA VAL A 33 4.97 -6.61 7.08
C VAL A 33 4.79 -7.02 5.63
N LEU A 34 3.75 -6.49 4.96
CA LEU A 34 3.49 -6.79 3.56
C LEU A 34 4.60 -6.26 2.65
N ALA A 35 5.10 -5.05 2.90
CA ALA A 35 6.18 -4.46 2.12
C ALA A 35 7.50 -5.22 2.25
N GLU A 36 7.89 -5.63 3.47
CA GLU A 36 9.11 -6.43 3.66
C GLU A 36 8.97 -7.85 3.10
N TRP A 37 7.78 -8.45 3.18
CA TRP A 37 7.52 -9.71 2.49
C TRP A 37 7.69 -9.56 0.97
N ILE A 38 7.11 -8.51 0.37
CA ILE A 38 7.29 -8.21 -1.06
C ILE A 38 8.77 -7.97 -1.39
N ALA A 39 9.51 -7.25 -0.55
CA ALA A 39 10.94 -7.00 -0.75
C ALA A 39 11.76 -8.30 -0.72
N THR A 40 11.41 -9.23 0.18
CA THR A 40 12.06 -10.54 0.25
C THR A 40 11.77 -11.38 -1.00
N VAL A 41 10.52 -11.37 -1.48
CA VAL A 41 10.16 -12.03 -2.74
C VAL A 41 10.87 -11.37 -3.92
N GLN A 42 10.90 -10.03 -3.96
CA GLN A 42 11.60 -9.24 -4.96
C GLN A 42 13.08 -9.62 -5.05
N GLU A 43 13.80 -9.64 -3.93
CA GLU A 43 15.24 -9.97 -3.92
C GLU A 43 15.51 -11.39 -4.45
N ARG A 44 14.61 -12.34 -4.14
CA ARG A 44 14.71 -13.72 -4.61
C ARG A 44 14.49 -13.85 -6.12
N VAL A 45 13.56 -13.08 -6.70
CA VAL A 45 13.17 -13.23 -8.12
C VAL A 45 13.74 -12.15 -9.04
N ASN A 46 14.34 -11.08 -8.50
CA ASN A 46 14.86 -9.94 -9.25
C ASN A 46 15.76 -10.33 -10.43
N PRO A 47 16.72 -11.27 -10.29
CA PRO A 47 17.62 -11.64 -11.40
C PRO A 47 16.90 -12.28 -12.60
N TYR A 48 15.67 -12.76 -12.42
CA TYR A 48 14.94 -13.55 -13.40
C TYR A 48 13.71 -12.82 -13.95
N MET A 49 13.06 -12.00 -13.12
CA MET A 49 11.78 -11.36 -13.45
C MET A 49 11.85 -9.82 -13.42
N GLY A 50 12.98 -9.25 -12.99
CA GLY A 50 13.11 -7.82 -12.76
C GLY A 50 12.27 -7.33 -11.58
N VAL A 51 11.87 -6.06 -11.64
CA VAL A 51 11.13 -5.40 -10.55
C VAL A 51 9.66 -5.79 -10.57
N LEU A 52 9.18 -6.38 -9.48
CA LEU A 52 7.79 -6.72 -9.22
C LEU A 52 6.91 -5.48 -9.28
N GLY A 53 5.84 -5.56 -10.06
CA GLY A 53 4.91 -4.45 -10.28
C GLY A 53 5.36 -3.44 -11.33
N SER A 54 6.46 -3.71 -12.05
CA SER A 54 6.75 -3.11 -13.36
C SER A 54 5.93 -3.82 -14.46
N ASP A 55 5.62 -3.11 -15.55
CA ASP A 55 4.92 -3.66 -16.72
C ASP A 55 5.68 -4.83 -17.37
N ASP A 56 7.01 -4.86 -17.21
CA ASP A 56 7.88 -5.92 -17.74
C ASP A 56 7.81 -7.24 -16.93
N CYS A 57 7.29 -7.18 -15.70
CA CYS A 57 7.25 -8.34 -14.80
C CYS A 57 5.96 -9.16 -15.01
N ASN A 58 6.03 -10.19 -15.85
CA ASN A 58 4.91 -11.11 -16.05
C ASN A 58 4.97 -12.33 -15.10
N MET A 59 4.09 -12.38 -14.10
CA MET A 59 4.00 -13.53 -13.17
C MET A 59 3.41 -14.81 -13.79
N ALA A 60 2.77 -14.72 -14.97
CA ALA A 60 2.27 -15.87 -15.72
C ALA A 60 3.26 -16.40 -16.76
N SER A 61 4.44 -15.77 -16.89
CA SER A 61 5.56 -16.28 -17.67
C SER A 61 6.07 -17.61 -17.13
N LEU A 62 6.87 -18.32 -17.92
CA LEU A 62 7.50 -19.57 -17.48
C LEU A 62 8.41 -19.31 -16.28
N GLU A 63 9.17 -18.22 -16.31
CA GLU A 63 10.05 -17.76 -15.24
C GLU A 63 9.24 -17.49 -13.97
N GLY A 64 8.08 -16.81 -14.08
CA GLY A 64 7.19 -16.56 -12.96
C GLY A 64 6.54 -17.81 -12.39
N LEU A 65 6.23 -18.80 -13.23
CA LEU A 65 5.66 -20.07 -12.77
C LEU A 65 6.68 -20.93 -12.01
N VAL A 66 7.95 -20.89 -12.44
CA VAL A 66 9.05 -21.67 -11.85
C VAL A 66 9.64 -20.99 -10.61
N MET A 67 9.80 -19.66 -10.64
CA MET A 67 10.50 -18.93 -9.56
C MET A 67 9.60 -18.57 -8.39
N LEU A 68 8.30 -18.32 -8.61
CA LEU A 68 7.37 -17.99 -7.54
C LEU A 68 6.63 -19.24 -7.06
N GLU A 69 6.32 -19.28 -5.77
CA GLU A 69 5.38 -20.27 -5.26
C GLU A 69 3.95 -19.92 -5.68
N HIS A 70 3.06 -20.92 -5.70
CA HIS A 70 1.66 -20.67 -6.06
C HIS A 70 0.98 -19.68 -5.11
N GLU A 71 1.29 -19.77 -3.82
CA GLU A 71 0.76 -18.86 -2.80
C GLU A 71 1.30 -17.42 -2.99
N ASP A 72 2.58 -17.27 -3.28
CA ASP A 72 3.20 -15.96 -3.57
C ASP A 72 2.50 -15.27 -4.74
N ARG A 73 2.31 -15.98 -5.87
CA ARG A 73 1.62 -15.42 -7.04
C ARG A 73 0.21 -14.96 -6.69
N LYS A 74 -0.52 -15.77 -5.91
CA LYS A 74 -1.89 -15.45 -5.48
C LYS A 74 -1.92 -14.21 -4.59
N LEU A 75 -0.98 -14.09 -3.65
CA LEU A 75 -0.88 -12.93 -2.77
C LEU A 75 -0.45 -11.68 -3.52
N LEU A 76 0.58 -11.75 -4.36
CA LEU A 76 1.04 -10.64 -5.20
C LEU A 76 -0.08 -10.12 -6.10
N THR A 77 -0.86 -11.02 -6.71
CA THR A 77 -2.03 -10.65 -7.53
C THR A 77 -3.04 -9.84 -6.72
N LYS A 78 -3.39 -10.30 -5.51
CA LYS A 78 -4.30 -9.57 -4.61
C LYS A 78 -3.74 -8.20 -4.21
N VAL A 79 -2.44 -8.09 -3.97
CA VAL A 79 -1.79 -6.81 -3.65
C VAL A 79 -1.91 -5.84 -4.82
N MET A 80 -1.62 -6.29 -6.05
CA MET A 80 -1.75 -5.44 -7.23
C MET A 80 -3.20 -4.99 -7.46
N GLU A 81 -4.19 -5.88 -7.25
CA GLU A 81 -5.61 -5.52 -7.30
C GLU A 81 -5.97 -4.48 -6.23
N MET A 82 -5.49 -4.66 -5.00
CA MET A 82 -5.70 -3.72 -3.90
C MET A 82 -5.10 -2.35 -4.22
N LEU A 83 -3.89 -2.31 -4.75
CA LEU A 83 -3.21 -1.07 -5.16
C LEU A 83 -3.95 -0.38 -6.30
N ARG A 84 -4.38 -1.11 -7.33
CA ARG A 84 -5.17 -0.54 -8.43
C ARG A 84 -6.48 0.07 -7.95
N ASN A 85 -7.16 -0.60 -7.02
CA ASN A 85 -8.38 -0.10 -6.41
C ASN A 85 -8.13 1.15 -5.55
N ALA A 86 -6.99 1.20 -4.84
CA ALA A 86 -6.59 2.37 -4.08
C ALA A 86 -6.23 3.54 -5.01
N GLU A 87 -5.48 3.29 -6.08
CA GLU A 87 -5.11 4.29 -7.09
C GLU A 87 -6.33 4.93 -7.75
N MET A 88 -7.33 4.12 -8.14
CA MET A 88 -8.58 4.65 -8.71
C MET A 88 -9.29 5.61 -7.74
N LYS A 89 -9.30 5.29 -6.44
CA LYS A 89 -9.87 6.16 -5.40
C LYS A 89 -9.03 7.44 -5.20
N MET A 90 -7.71 7.33 -5.21
CA MET A 90 -6.80 8.48 -5.09
C MET A 90 -6.89 9.43 -6.30
N SER A 91 -7.03 8.88 -7.51
CA SER A 91 -7.20 9.67 -8.73
C SER A 91 -8.49 10.50 -8.69
N MET A 92 -9.59 9.91 -8.21
CA MET A 92 -10.84 10.63 -7.98
C MET A 92 -10.68 11.76 -6.95
N ASP A 93 -9.97 11.51 -5.85
CA ASP A 93 -9.69 12.52 -4.83
C ASP A 93 -8.85 13.69 -5.37
N TRP A 94 -7.85 13.41 -6.21
CA TRP A 94 -6.99 14.45 -6.77
C TRP A 94 -7.74 15.29 -7.81
N ASN A 95 -8.50 14.67 -8.72
CA ASN A 95 -9.31 15.43 -9.66
C ASN A 95 -10.27 16.42 -8.97
N ASN A 96 -10.72 16.10 -7.75
CA ASN A 96 -11.56 16.97 -6.94
C ASN A 96 -10.78 18.03 -6.14
N ASN A 97 -9.46 17.92 -6.02
CA ASN A 97 -8.62 18.89 -5.30
C ASN A 97 -7.28 19.15 -6.03
N PRO A 98 -7.20 20.21 -6.86
CA PRO A 98 -6.02 20.52 -7.67
C PRO A 98 -4.78 20.92 -6.86
N ASN A 99 -4.90 21.19 -5.56
CA ASN A 99 -3.77 21.47 -4.66
C ASN A 99 -3.19 20.20 -4.01
N SER A 100 -3.76 19.02 -4.25
CA SER A 100 -3.20 17.78 -3.69
C SER A 100 -1.93 17.38 -4.44
N GLN A 101 -0.81 17.24 -3.72
CA GLN A 101 0.45 16.67 -4.22
C GLN A 101 0.31 15.15 -4.50
N GLY A 102 -0.67 14.75 -5.31
CA GLY A 102 -0.92 13.33 -5.63
C GLY A 102 0.05 12.74 -6.65
N ASN A 103 0.81 13.57 -7.37
CA ASN A 103 1.42 13.18 -8.64
C ASN A 103 2.61 12.20 -8.55
N ASN A 104 3.14 11.90 -7.37
CA ASN A 104 4.35 11.08 -7.21
C ASN A 104 4.20 9.87 -6.28
N ILE A 105 3.01 9.60 -5.73
CA ILE A 105 2.80 8.54 -4.73
C ILE A 105 2.90 7.15 -5.37
N LEU A 106 2.43 7.02 -6.61
CA LEU A 106 2.41 5.79 -7.40
C LEU A 106 3.21 5.99 -8.69
N ARG A 107 4.51 6.27 -8.56
CA ARG A 107 5.39 6.27 -9.73
C ARG A 107 5.32 4.91 -10.42
N ALA A 108 5.10 4.89 -11.73
CA ALA A 108 5.07 3.66 -12.52
C ALA A 108 6.31 2.80 -12.22
N ASP A 109 7.47 3.46 -12.16
CA ASP A 109 8.80 2.86 -11.94
C ASP A 109 9.10 2.44 -10.49
N SER A 110 8.17 2.62 -9.55
CA SER A 110 8.38 2.22 -8.15
C SER A 110 8.09 0.74 -7.93
N GLY A 111 8.88 0.11 -7.05
CA GLY A 111 8.68 -1.28 -6.66
C GLY A 111 7.35 -1.49 -5.94
N LEU A 112 6.79 -2.69 -6.06
CA LEU A 112 5.49 -3.03 -5.48
C LEU A 112 5.43 -2.77 -3.96
N GLY A 113 6.50 -3.09 -3.21
CA GLY A 113 6.57 -2.83 -1.76
C GLY A 113 6.51 -1.34 -1.41
N SER A 114 7.26 -0.51 -2.15
CA SER A 114 7.23 0.94 -2.01
C SER A 114 5.85 1.52 -2.31
N LYS A 115 5.15 1.00 -3.33
CA LYS A 115 3.77 1.39 -3.67
C LYS A 115 2.80 1.10 -2.51
N VAL A 116 2.91 -0.06 -1.85
CA VAL A 116 2.11 -0.40 -0.66
C VAL A 116 2.33 0.60 0.47
N LEU A 117 3.59 0.93 0.77
CA LEU A 117 3.94 1.87 1.83
C LEU A 117 3.43 3.28 1.53
N ASN A 118 3.62 3.76 0.29
CA ASN A 118 3.18 5.09 -0.14
C ASN A 118 1.66 5.23 -0.14
N VAL A 119 0.94 4.21 -0.59
CA VAL A 119 -0.53 4.17 -0.54
C VAL A 119 -1.03 4.19 0.91
N SER A 120 -0.42 3.37 1.77
CA SER A 120 -0.78 3.32 3.20
C SER A 120 -0.49 4.64 3.90
N ALA A 121 0.63 5.30 3.58
CA ALA A 121 0.96 6.62 4.08
C ALA A 121 -0.07 7.68 3.66
N TYR A 122 -0.51 7.66 2.39
CA TYR A 122 -1.57 8.55 1.92
C TYR A 122 -2.89 8.32 2.69
N LEU A 123 -3.27 7.06 2.91
CA LEU A 123 -4.48 6.74 3.65
C LEU A 123 -4.41 7.24 5.09
N LEU A 124 -3.27 7.06 5.76
CA LEU A 124 -3.04 7.56 7.12
C LEU A 124 -3.07 9.09 7.20
N ASP A 125 -2.59 9.80 6.17
CA ASP A 125 -2.65 11.27 6.11
C ASP A 125 -4.09 11.79 5.93
N LYS A 126 -4.99 11.02 5.32
CA LYS A 126 -6.41 11.39 5.18
C LYS A 126 -7.18 11.25 6.49
N VAL A 127 -6.72 10.40 7.40
CA VAL A 127 -7.35 10.15 8.70
C VAL A 127 -6.60 10.80 9.86
N VAL A 128 -5.90 11.91 9.56
CA VAL A 128 -5.18 12.72 10.56
C VAL A 128 -6.16 13.40 11.50
N VAL A 129 -6.58 12.63 12.50
CA VAL A 129 -7.22 13.10 13.73
C VAL A 129 -6.16 13.20 14.83
N TRP A 130 -5.11 12.37 14.77
CA TRP A 130 -4.09 12.23 15.81
C TRP A 130 -2.69 12.58 15.30
N PRO A 131 -1.85 13.28 16.08
CA PRO A 131 -0.46 13.55 15.69
C PRO A 131 0.35 12.29 15.34
N ALA A 132 0.04 11.16 15.98
CA ALA A 132 0.69 9.88 15.75
C ALA A 132 0.50 9.35 14.31
N THR A 133 -0.66 9.56 13.67
CA THR A 133 -0.89 9.05 12.31
C THR A 133 -0.05 9.78 11.27
N ARG A 134 0.26 11.06 11.49
CA ARG A 134 1.22 11.81 10.67
C ARG A 134 2.62 11.22 10.77
N LEU A 135 3.04 10.87 12.00
CA LEU A 135 4.35 10.25 12.22
C LEU A 135 4.42 8.87 11.55
N MET A 136 3.36 8.07 11.66
CA MET A 136 3.24 6.78 10.95
C MET A 136 3.34 6.96 9.44
N ALA A 137 2.60 7.92 8.86
CA ALA A 137 2.66 8.20 7.43
C ALA A 137 4.06 8.65 6.97
N GLN A 138 4.76 9.45 7.77
CA GLN A 138 6.15 9.84 7.51
C GLN A 138 7.11 8.65 7.59
N ALA A 139 6.94 7.77 8.59
CA ALA A 139 7.75 6.57 8.73
C ALA A 139 7.59 5.61 7.53
N LEU A 140 6.35 5.41 7.06
CA LEU A 140 6.10 4.60 5.86
C LEU A 140 6.75 5.19 4.60
N ARG A 141 6.78 6.52 4.46
CA ARG A 141 7.49 7.18 3.34
C ARG A 141 8.99 7.02 3.43
N ALA A 142 9.57 7.17 4.62
CA ALA A 142 10.99 6.92 4.80
C ALA A 142 11.35 5.46 4.46
N GLN A 143 10.52 4.50 4.88
CA GLN A 143 10.72 3.09 4.53
C GLN A 143 10.57 2.85 3.02
N SER A 144 9.62 3.50 2.35
CA SER A 144 9.45 3.36 0.89
C SER A 144 10.67 3.89 0.13
N GLU A 145 11.25 5.01 0.55
CA GLU A 145 12.50 5.54 0.00
C GLU A 145 13.68 4.57 0.18
N HIS A 146 13.81 3.96 1.36
CA HIS A 146 14.82 2.93 1.60
C HIS A 146 14.61 1.68 0.74
N MET A 147 13.36 1.29 0.51
CA MET A 147 13.02 0.14 -0.34
C MET A 147 13.33 0.39 -1.81
N GLU A 148 13.03 1.59 -2.31
CA GLU A 148 13.45 2.03 -3.65
C GLU A 148 14.96 2.03 -3.81
N ALA A 149 15.70 2.49 -2.80
CA ALA A 149 17.16 2.44 -2.82
C ALA A 149 17.67 0.99 -2.88
N ARG A 150 17.09 0.06 -2.08
CA ARG A 150 17.44 -1.37 -2.12
C ARG A 150 17.30 -1.97 -3.52
N ILE A 151 16.20 -1.67 -4.21
CA ILE A 151 15.96 -2.18 -5.58
C ILE A 151 17.02 -1.64 -6.55
N LYS A 152 17.32 -0.34 -6.49
CA LYS A 152 18.33 0.28 -7.36
C LYS A 152 19.73 -0.28 -7.13
N HIS A 153 20.09 -0.56 -5.88
CA HIS A 153 21.39 -1.15 -5.54
C HIS A 153 21.46 -2.64 -5.86
N GLY A 154 20.36 -3.40 -5.71
CA GLY A 154 20.30 -4.82 -6.05
C GLY A 154 20.30 -5.11 -7.56
N GLY A 155 20.01 -4.12 -8.40
CA GLY A 155 20.10 -4.25 -9.87
C GLY A 155 21.50 -4.01 -10.46
N LEU A 156 22.47 -3.54 -9.67
CA LEU A 156 23.82 -3.18 -10.13
C LEU A 156 24.86 -4.33 -10.04
N THR A 157 24.44 -5.53 -9.67
CA THR A 157 25.35 -6.71 -9.54
C THR A 157 25.33 -7.65 -10.74
N HIS A 158 25.09 -7.14 -11.94
CA HIS A 158 25.27 -7.89 -13.19
C HIS A 158 26.17 -7.14 -14.17
#